data_AF-A0A9P4HSJ9-F1
#
_entry.id   AF-A0A9P4HSJ9-F1
#
_cell.length_a   1.000
_cell.length_b   1.000
_cell.length_c   1.000
_cell.angle_alpha   90.00
_cell.angle_beta   90.00
_cell.angle_gamma   90.00
#
_symmetry.space_group_name_H-M   'P 1'
#
loop_
_entity.id
_entity.type
_entity.pdbx_description
1 polymer ?
#
loop_
_entity_poly.entity_id
_entity_poly.type
_entity_poly.pdbx_seq_one_letter_code
_entity_poly.pdbx_strand_id
1 'polypeptide(L)'
;YSMLEAIHSTGMSWVFAIPLAAVIVRCGIVLPFISIPARKVQQRFVLITPVVAGWKAAVRRHVWGTNTDLTPPVMQQIIEGHDKNTKHLLYMRWKCQWWRRAMPFLSVPFFLTLAETIRRMVGSRPGLLGMLAGDADGQTMKSTVGTAVSKVSSGELDTYLDPSLTTEGALWFTDLTAADPTLILPFIVSGITFAHIAYGSRLPSGVKISAASGFLRRGLLVLSLSLWALIMNVPSGILLYWASSTAAAFANALFLDWRLPLGKMIAPAK
;
A
#
# COMPACT_ATOMS: atom_id res chain seq x y z
N TYR A 1 -18.46 -7.95 -5.31
CA TYR A 1 -19.26 -8.80 -6.20
C TYR A 1 -20.24 -7.96 -7.00
N SER A 2 -21.26 -7.35 -6.38
CA SER A 2 -22.28 -6.52 -7.08
C SER A 2 -21.74 -5.46 -8.04
N MET A 3 -20.66 -4.74 -7.70
CA MET A 3 -20.08 -3.73 -8.60
C MET A 3 -19.47 -4.34 -9.86
N LEU A 4 -18.81 -5.49 -9.75
CA LEU A 4 -18.16 -6.16 -10.88
C LEU A 4 -19.21 -6.72 -11.85
N GLU A 5 -20.24 -7.36 -11.30
CA GLU A 5 -21.39 -7.87 -12.04
C GLU A 5 -22.20 -6.75 -12.72
N ALA A 6 -22.37 -5.61 -12.04
CA ALA A 6 -23.03 -4.43 -12.61
C ALA A 6 -22.26 -3.82 -13.79
N ILE A 7 -20.93 -3.95 -13.81
CA ILE A 7 -20.11 -3.53 -14.96
C ILE A 7 -20.22 -4.57 -16.07
N HIS A 8 -20.12 -5.85 -15.75
CA HIS A 8 -20.21 -6.93 -16.73
C HIS A 8 -21.59 -6.98 -17.42
N SER A 9 -22.68 -6.72 -16.68
CA SER A 9 -24.04 -6.67 -17.21
C SER A 9 -24.29 -5.57 -18.24
N THR A 10 -23.37 -4.60 -18.37
CA THR A 10 -23.37 -3.63 -19.49
C THR A 10 -22.89 -4.23 -20.82
N GLY A 11 -22.56 -5.52 -20.85
CA GLY A 11 -22.02 -6.23 -22.02
C GLY A 11 -20.50 -6.15 -22.13
N MET A 12 -19.81 -5.70 -21.08
CA MET A 12 -18.36 -5.53 -21.06
C MET A 12 -17.68 -6.82 -20.60
N SER A 13 -16.76 -7.35 -21.40
CA SER A 13 -15.97 -8.53 -21.01
C SER A 13 -15.18 -8.33 -19.71
N TRP A 14 -14.99 -9.41 -18.96
CA TRP A 14 -14.23 -9.46 -17.71
C TRP A 14 -12.83 -8.86 -17.82
N VAL A 15 -12.18 -8.99 -18.98
CA VAL A 15 -10.88 -8.35 -19.28
C VAL A 15 -10.90 -6.84 -19.06
N PHE A 16 -12.00 -6.19 -19.38
CA PHE A 16 -12.16 -4.73 -19.24
C PHE A 16 -12.88 -4.38 -17.94
N ALA A 17 -13.84 -5.20 -17.51
CA ALA A 17 -14.60 -4.97 -16.29
C ALA A 17 -13.69 -4.96 -15.04
N ILE A 18 -12.72 -5.88 -14.98
CA ILE A 18 -11.78 -5.98 -13.85
C ILE A 18 -10.90 -4.72 -13.72
N PRO A 19 -10.17 -4.27 -14.77
CA PRO A 19 -9.44 -3.00 -14.72
C PRO A 19 -10.32 -1.79 -14.45
N LEU A 20 -11.51 -1.73 -15.05
CA LEU A 20 -12.42 -0.61 -14.86
C LEU A 20 -12.87 -0.50 -13.41
N ALA A 21 -13.26 -1.62 -12.79
CA ALA A 21 -13.58 -1.69 -11.37
C ALA A 21 -12.41 -1.21 -10.49
N ALA A 22 -11.19 -1.63 -10.81
CA ALA A 22 -9.99 -1.20 -10.08
C ALA A 22 -9.79 0.32 -10.17
N VAL A 23 -9.96 0.91 -11.36
CA VAL A 23 -9.87 2.35 -11.59
C VAL A 23 -10.98 3.10 -10.85
N ILE A 24 -12.23 2.62 -10.90
CA ILE A 24 -13.37 3.24 -10.20
C ILE A 24 -13.13 3.28 -8.69
N VAL A 25 -12.70 2.17 -8.08
CA VAL A 25 -12.41 2.13 -6.64
C VAL A 25 -11.25 3.08 -6.30
N ARG A 26 -10.18 3.07 -7.11
CA ARG A 26 -9.00 3.90 -6.88
C ARG A 26 -9.29 5.39 -7.06
N CYS A 27 -10.03 5.79 -8.08
CA CYS A 27 -10.31 7.18 -8.39
C CYS A 27 -11.53 7.73 -7.65
N GLY A 28 -12.56 6.91 -7.42
CA GLY A 28 -13.81 7.32 -6.75
C GLY A 28 -13.75 7.25 -5.23
N ILE A 29 -13.00 6.28 -4.67
CA ILE A 29 -12.93 6.08 -3.22
C ILE A 29 -11.54 6.44 -2.70
N VAL A 30 -10.50 5.74 -3.17
CA VAL A 30 -9.16 5.85 -2.57
C VAL A 30 -8.53 7.21 -2.81
N LEU A 31 -8.68 7.81 -3.99
CA LEU A 31 -8.11 9.11 -4.31
C LEU A 31 -8.72 10.23 -3.43
N PRO A 32 -10.04 10.50 -3.47
CA PRO A 32 -10.62 11.62 -2.73
C PRO A 32 -10.59 11.44 -1.22
N PHE A 33 -10.91 10.25 -0.71
CA PHE A 33 -11.08 10.03 0.73
C PHE A 33 -9.80 9.66 1.46
N ILE A 34 -8.81 9.06 0.78
CA ILE A 34 -7.58 8.58 1.42
C ILE A 34 -6.37 9.38 0.92
N SER A 35 -6.17 9.45 -0.39
CA SER A 35 -4.91 9.92 -0.98
C SER A 35 -4.76 11.45 -0.92
N ILE A 36 -5.81 12.22 -1.24
CA ILE A 36 -5.81 13.68 -1.12
C ILE A 36 -5.56 14.15 0.33
N PRO A 37 -6.30 13.67 1.35
CA PRO A 37 -6.04 14.09 2.73
C PRO A 37 -4.66 13.64 3.23
N ALA A 38 -4.21 12.43 2.87
CA ALA A 38 -2.85 11.99 3.16
C ALA A 38 -1.80 12.94 2.56
N ARG A 39 -2.01 13.38 1.32
CA ARG A 39 -1.12 14.32 0.62
C ARG A 39 -1.06 15.68 1.30
N LYS A 40 -2.21 16.22 1.73
CA LYS A 40 -2.27 17.48 2.50
C LYS A 40 -1.51 17.37 3.82
N VAL A 41 -1.58 16.23 4.49
CA VAL A 41 -0.82 15.97 5.72
C VAL A 41 0.68 15.89 5.43
N GLN A 42 1.09 15.27 4.32
CA GLN A 42 2.49 15.24 3.88
C GLN A 42 3.04 16.65 3.60
N GLN A 43 2.28 17.52 2.94
CA GLN A 43 2.67 18.92 2.71
C GLN A 43 2.92 19.65 4.04
N ARG A 44 2.01 19.54 5.00
CA ARG A 44 2.19 20.16 6.32
C ARG A 44 3.40 19.59 7.07
N PHE A 45 3.60 18.29 7.00
CA PHE A 45 4.76 17.64 7.61
C PHE A 45 6.09 18.17 7.04
N VAL A 46 6.16 18.32 5.71
CA VAL A 46 7.32 18.91 5.02
C VAL A 46 7.60 20.34 5.52
N LEU A 47 6.56 21.15 5.72
CA LEU A 47 6.70 22.54 6.20
C LEU A 47 7.18 22.63 7.66
N ILE A 48 6.75 21.70 8.51
CA ILE A 48 7.08 21.69 9.95
C ILE A 48 8.47 21.09 10.21
N THR A 49 8.94 20.22 9.33
CA THR A 49 10.25 19.54 9.45
C THR A 49 11.40 20.51 9.77
N PRO A 50 11.61 21.65 9.06
CA PRO A 50 12.66 22.61 9.42
C PRO A 50 12.45 23.26 10.79
N VAL A 51 11.20 23.52 11.21
CA VAL A 51 10.89 24.09 12.53
C VAL A 51 11.30 23.14 13.64
N VAL A 52 10.99 21.85 13.50
CA VAL A 52 11.41 20.80 14.44
C VAL A 52 12.93 20.71 14.51
N ALA A 53 13.60 20.77 13.35
CA ALA A 53 15.05 20.70 13.30
C ALA A 53 15.71 21.93 13.94
N GLY A 54 15.18 23.13 13.70
CA GLY A 54 15.62 24.38 14.32
C GLY A 54 15.40 24.40 15.84
N TRP A 55 14.24 23.92 16.31
CA TRP A 55 13.98 23.75 17.73
C TRP A 55 14.99 22.81 18.39
N LYS A 56 15.24 21.65 17.77
CA LYS A 56 16.25 20.70 18.28
C LYS A 56 17.64 21.32 18.34
N ALA A 57 18.01 22.15 17.36
CA ALA A 57 19.28 22.88 17.38
C ALA A 57 19.33 23.96 18.48
N ALA A 58 18.22 24.65 18.76
CA ALA A 58 18.14 25.64 19.84
C ALA A 58 18.25 24.98 21.22
N VAL A 59 17.48 23.90 21.46
CA VAL A 59 17.56 23.11 22.70
C VAL A 59 18.97 22.55 22.88
N ARG A 60 19.59 22.07 21.79
CA ARG A 60 20.98 21.65 21.80
C ARG A 60 21.90 22.77 22.29
N ARG A 61 21.86 23.96 21.70
CA ARG A 61 22.72 25.06 22.16
C ARG A 61 22.48 25.42 23.63
N HIS A 62 21.22 25.42 24.08
CA HIS A 62 20.88 25.71 25.46
C HIS A 62 21.41 24.66 26.45
N VAL A 63 21.20 23.37 26.18
CA VAL A 63 21.65 22.29 27.09
C VAL A 63 23.17 22.27 27.20
N TRP A 64 23.90 22.49 26.10
CA TRP A 64 25.37 22.56 26.11
C TRP A 64 25.91 23.82 26.76
N GLY A 65 25.20 24.95 26.69
CA GLY A 65 25.62 26.19 27.34
C GLY A 65 25.37 26.20 28.85
N THR A 66 24.31 25.55 29.32
CA THR A 66 23.90 25.58 30.74
C THR A 66 24.53 24.45 31.57
N ASN A 67 24.78 23.28 30.97
CA ASN A 67 25.21 22.09 31.70
C ASN A 67 26.61 21.64 31.28
N THR A 68 27.60 22.52 31.41
CA THR A 68 28.99 22.24 31.05
C THR A 68 29.58 21.05 31.82
N ASP A 69 29.04 20.75 33.00
CA ASP A 69 29.56 19.74 33.93
C ASP A 69 29.01 18.32 33.69
N LEU A 70 28.00 18.18 32.82
CA LEU A 70 27.37 16.88 32.55
C LEU A 70 28.08 16.11 31.44
N THR A 71 28.13 14.78 31.58
CA THR A 71 28.71 13.90 30.56
C THR A 71 27.90 13.98 29.24
N PRO A 72 28.54 13.99 28.05
CA PRO A 72 27.86 14.05 26.76
C PRO A 72 26.67 13.09 26.53
N PRO A 73 26.68 11.81 26.96
CA PRO A 73 25.53 10.92 26.78
C PRO A 73 24.32 11.33 27.64
N VAL A 74 24.55 11.88 28.84
CA VAL A 74 23.47 12.37 29.72
C VAL A 74 22.81 13.60 29.10
N MET A 75 23.62 14.51 28.55
CA MET A 75 23.10 15.67 27.82
C MET A 75 22.23 15.25 26.64
N GLN A 76 22.67 14.26 25.84
CA GLN A 76 21.91 13.67 24.74
C GLN A 76 20.54 13.17 25.17
N GLN A 77 20.45 12.45 26.28
CA GLN A 77 19.17 11.96 26.82
C GLN A 77 18.22 13.10 27.20
N ILE A 78 18.73 14.19 27.81
CA ILE A 78 17.93 15.36 28.17
C ILE A 78 17.32 16.00 26.91
N ILE A 79 18.12 16.20 25.86
CA ILE A 79 17.63 16.78 24.59
C ILE A 79 16.60 15.87 23.96
N GLU A 80 16.82 14.56 23.96
CA GLU A 80 15.87 13.59 23.42
C GLU A 80 14.54 13.60 24.18
N GLY A 81 14.58 13.77 25.51
CA GLY A 81 13.38 13.96 26.33
C GLY A 81 12.58 15.19 25.91
N HIS A 82 13.22 16.35 25.83
CA HIS A 82 12.57 17.59 25.39
C HIS A 82 12.08 17.53 23.93
N ASP A 83 12.83 16.86 23.04
CA ASP A 83 12.52 16.69 21.63
C ASP A 83 11.25 15.84 21.43
N LYS A 84 11.08 14.74 22.19
CA LYS A 84 9.90 13.86 22.08
C LYS A 84 8.60 14.58 22.41
N ASN A 85 8.54 15.25 23.56
CA ASN A 85 7.33 15.96 24.00
C ASN A 85 6.97 17.11 23.06
N THR A 86 7.96 17.90 22.65
CA THR A 86 7.73 19.04 21.75
C THR A 86 7.25 18.57 20.38
N LYS A 87 7.88 17.54 19.81
CA LYS A 87 7.44 16.96 18.52
C LYS A 87 6.00 16.48 18.57
N HIS A 88 5.61 15.81 19.65
CA HIS A 88 4.24 15.35 19.82
C HIS A 88 3.24 16.51 19.82
N LEU A 89 3.49 17.55 20.63
CA LEU A 89 2.65 18.74 20.72
C LEU A 89 2.58 19.51 19.40
N LEU A 90 3.71 19.64 18.70
CA LEU A 90 3.75 20.32 17.41
C LEU A 90 2.98 19.53 16.35
N TYR A 91 3.14 18.21 16.29
CA TYR A 91 2.37 17.39 15.36
C TYR A 91 0.87 17.39 15.67
N MET A 92 0.48 17.45 16.95
CA MET A 92 -0.92 17.65 17.35
C MET A 92 -1.45 19.00 16.87
N ARG A 93 -0.73 20.09 17.17
CA ARG A 93 -1.11 21.48 16.80
C ARG A 93 -1.35 21.63 15.30
N TRP A 94 -0.48 21.04 14.48
CA TRP A 94 -0.56 21.15 13.02
C TRP A 94 -1.26 19.96 12.33
N LYS A 95 -1.90 19.08 13.10
CA LYS A 95 -2.65 17.89 12.60
C LYS A 95 -1.79 16.96 11.73
N CYS A 96 -0.52 16.78 12.07
CA CYS A 96 0.47 15.94 11.37
C CYS A 96 0.79 14.65 12.15
N GLN A 97 -0.22 14.06 12.79
CA GLN A 97 -0.09 12.83 13.57
C GLN A 97 0.37 11.66 12.69
N TRP A 98 1.00 10.66 13.32
CA TRP A 98 1.55 9.51 12.61
C TRP A 98 0.48 8.71 11.85
N TRP A 99 -0.70 8.49 12.46
CA TRP A 99 -1.80 7.75 11.83
C TRP A 99 -2.36 8.47 10.59
N ARG A 100 -2.37 9.82 10.59
CA ARG A 100 -2.79 10.63 9.44
C ARG A 100 -1.80 10.52 8.28
N ARG A 101 -0.52 10.34 8.56
CA ARG A 101 0.51 10.05 7.54
C ARG A 101 0.42 8.62 7.04
N ALA A 102 -0.04 7.69 7.88
CA ALA A 102 -0.24 6.29 7.55
C ALA A 102 -1.55 6.01 6.80
N MET A 103 -2.39 7.02 6.53
CA MET A 103 -3.65 6.88 5.79
C MET A 103 -3.54 6.08 4.48
N PRO A 104 -2.48 6.18 3.65
CA PRO A 104 -2.37 5.37 2.44
C PRO A 104 -2.40 3.86 2.70
N PHE A 105 -1.98 3.38 3.88
CA PHE A 105 -2.07 1.96 4.24
C PHE A 105 -3.51 1.48 4.40
N LEU A 106 -4.47 2.39 4.65
CA LEU A 106 -5.89 2.07 4.65
C LEU A 106 -6.43 1.68 3.26
N SER A 107 -5.65 1.90 2.19
CA SER A 107 -6.00 1.39 0.85
C SER A 107 -5.77 -0.12 0.68
N VAL A 108 -4.93 -0.74 1.52
CA VAL A 108 -4.60 -2.17 1.43
C VAL A 108 -5.82 -3.06 1.65
N PRO A 109 -6.70 -2.81 2.66
CA PRO A 109 -7.96 -3.54 2.78
C PRO A 109 -8.83 -3.51 1.52
N PHE A 110 -9.04 -2.34 0.91
CA PHE A 110 -9.80 -2.23 -0.34
C PHE A 110 -9.17 -3.01 -1.48
N PHE A 111 -7.83 -3.05 -1.53
CA PHE A 111 -7.14 -3.86 -2.52
C PHE A 111 -7.39 -5.36 -2.30
N LEU A 112 -7.24 -5.81 -1.05
CA LEU A 112 -7.37 -7.22 -0.68
C LEU A 112 -8.82 -7.74 -0.79
N THR A 113 -9.82 -6.92 -0.47
CA THR A 113 -11.23 -7.33 -0.62
C THR A 113 -11.57 -7.61 -2.08
N LEU A 114 -11.19 -6.71 -3.00
CA LEU A 114 -11.44 -6.91 -4.43
C LEU A 114 -10.58 -8.07 -5.00
N ALA A 115 -9.32 -8.19 -4.55
CA ALA A 115 -8.49 -9.35 -4.89
C ALA A 115 -9.10 -10.68 -4.43
N GLU A 116 -9.67 -10.73 -3.23
CA GLU A 116 -10.32 -11.91 -2.69
C GLU A 116 -11.62 -12.21 -3.43
N THR A 117 -12.42 -11.20 -3.81
CA THR A 117 -13.61 -11.43 -4.63
C THR A 117 -13.27 -12.03 -5.99
N ILE A 118 -12.23 -11.52 -6.68
CA ILE A 118 -11.79 -12.07 -7.96
C ILE A 118 -11.19 -13.46 -7.77
N ARG A 119 -10.45 -13.69 -6.68
CA ARG A 119 -9.91 -15.01 -6.35
C ARG A 119 -11.01 -16.06 -6.16
N ARG A 120 -12.11 -15.69 -5.50
CA ARG A 120 -13.30 -16.54 -5.33
C ARG A 120 -13.99 -16.80 -6.67
N MET A 121 -14.15 -15.76 -7.50
CA MET A 121 -14.73 -15.90 -8.85
C MET A 121 -13.94 -16.82 -9.76
N VAL A 122 -12.61 -16.83 -9.62
CA VAL A 122 -11.69 -17.70 -10.35
C VAL A 122 -11.65 -19.13 -9.78
N GLY A 123 -12.23 -19.39 -8.61
CA GLY A 123 -12.19 -20.70 -7.97
C GLY A 123 -10.83 -21.09 -7.39
N SER A 124 -9.95 -20.11 -7.15
CA SER A 124 -8.66 -20.36 -6.50
C SER A 124 -8.83 -20.56 -4.98
N ARG A 125 -7.91 -21.32 -4.36
CA ARG A 125 -7.87 -21.56 -2.90
C ARG A 125 -8.04 -20.26 -2.10
N PRO A 126 -8.71 -20.29 -0.93
CA PRO A 126 -8.94 -19.10 -0.12
C PRO A 126 -7.63 -18.40 0.24
N GLY A 127 -7.60 -17.08 0.06
CA GLY A 127 -6.40 -16.27 0.31
C GLY A 127 -6.14 -16.01 1.79
N LEU A 128 -5.14 -15.16 2.08
CA LEU A 128 -4.76 -14.75 3.44
C LEU A 128 -5.95 -14.18 4.25
N LEU A 129 -6.89 -13.49 3.59
CA LEU A 129 -8.11 -12.99 4.25
C LEU A 129 -9.08 -14.11 4.63
N GLY A 130 -9.23 -15.14 3.80
CA GLY A 130 -10.04 -16.32 4.15
C GLY A 130 -9.42 -17.11 5.30
N MET A 131 -8.09 -17.22 5.33
CA MET A 131 -7.35 -17.84 6.44
C MET A 131 -7.50 -17.04 7.75
N LEU A 132 -7.44 -15.70 7.68
CA LEU A 132 -7.59 -14.84 8.86
C LEU A 132 -9.05 -14.75 9.35
N ALA A 133 -10.02 -14.72 8.43
CA ALA A 133 -11.45 -14.71 8.78
C ALA A 133 -11.92 -16.07 9.31
N GLY A 134 -11.32 -17.17 8.85
CA GLY A 134 -11.58 -18.51 9.38
C GLY A 134 -11.07 -18.72 10.81
N ASP A 135 -10.15 -17.86 11.30
CA ASP A 135 -9.59 -17.92 12.65
C ASP A 135 -10.33 -17.00 13.65
N ALA A 136 -11.28 -16.19 13.18
CA ALA A 136 -12.11 -15.31 14.01
C ALA A 136 -13.35 -16.02 14.59
N ASP A 137 -13.75 -17.16 14.01
CA ASP A 137 -14.71 -18.08 14.62
C ASP A 137 -13.94 -19.05 15.52
N GLY A 138 -13.89 -18.73 16.80
CA GLY A 138 -13.19 -19.50 17.82
C GLY A 138 -13.69 -20.94 17.93
N GLN A 139 -13.08 -21.86 17.20
CA GLN A 139 -13.11 -23.28 17.50
C GLN A 139 -11.79 -23.97 17.13
N THR A 140 -10.93 -24.08 18.14
CA THR A 140 -9.90 -25.11 18.33
C THR A 140 -8.89 -25.35 17.19
N MET A 141 -7.63 -24.99 17.48
CA MET A 141 -6.45 -25.62 16.89
C MET A 141 -6.56 -27.16 17.00
N LYS A 142 -6.94 -27.81 15.90
CA LYS A 142 -6.59 -29.20 15.63
C LYS A 142 -6.13 -29.31 14.18
N SER A 143 -4.81 -29.50 14.07
CA SER A 143 -4.08 -30.10 12.96
C SER A 143 -4.98 -30.69 11.88
N THR A 144 -5.09 -30.00 10.75
CA THR A 144 -5.85 -30.53 9.63
C THR A 144 -5.25 -30.07 8.29
N VAL A 145 -4.26 -30.82 7.84
CA VAL A 145 -3.70 -30.81 6.47
C VAL A 145 -4.70 -31.35 5.41
N GLY A 146 -5.97 -31.62 5.75
CA GLY A 146 -6.91 -32.26 4.81
C GLY A 146 -8.40 -31.94 4.92
N THR A 147 -8.84 -31.03 5.79
CA THR A 147 -10.29 -30.86 6.10
C THR A 147 -10.70 -29.39 6.21
N ALA A 148 -10.05 -28.51 5.45
CA ALA A 148 -10.62 -27.20 5.08
C ALA A 148 -11.36 -27.26 3.73
N VAL A 149 -11.65 -28.46 3.23
CA VAL A 149 -12.30 -28.71 1.93
C VAL A 149 -13.81 -29.00 2.09
N SER A 150 -14.35 -29.12 3.30
CA SER A 150 -15.68 -29.75 3.48
C SER A 150 -16.70 -28.98 4.33
N LYS A 151 -16.40 -27.76 4.80
CA LYS A 151 -17.34 -27.00 5.66
C LYS A 151 -17.52 -25.52 5.34
N VAL A 152 -16.99 -25.02 4.23
CA VAL A 152 -17.56 -23.86 3.54
C VAL A 152 -18.30 -24.46 2.35
N SER A 153 -19.62 -24.51 2.49
CA SER A 153 -20.58 -25.09 1.56
C SER A 153 -20.21 -24.85 0.09
N SER A 154 -20.19 -25.94 -0.68
CA SER A 154 -20.17 -25.93 -2.14
C SER A 154 -21.12 -24.87 -2.74
N GLY A 155 -22.29 -24.63 -2.13
CA GLY A 155 -23.24 -23.61 -2.58
C GLY A 155 -22.81 -22.14 -2.45
N GLU A 156 -21.89 -21.78 -1.54
CA GLU A 156 -21.40 -20.39 -1.46
C GLU A 156 -20.32 -20.10 -2.51
N LEU A 157 -19.48 -21.08 -2.86
CA LEU A 157 -18.50 -20.92 -3.94
C LEU A 157 -19.20 -20.84 -5.30
N ASP A 158 -20.22 -21.68 -5.52
CA ASP A 158 -21.04 -21.69 -6.75
C ASP A 158 -21.76 -20.35 -7.00
N THR A 159 -22.02 -19.56 -5.95
CA THR A 159 -22.66 -18.24 -6.08
C THR A 159 -21.71 -17.19 -6.68
N TYR A 160 -20.39 -17.36 -6.54
CA TYR A 160 -19.40 -16.40 -7.02
C TYR A 160 -18.67 -16.86 -8.29
N LEU A 161 -18.76 -18.13 -8.65
CA LEU A 161 -18.13 -18.68 -9.85
C LEU A 161 -18.88 -18.22 -11.10
N ASP A 162 -18.17 -17.55 -12.00
CA ASP A 162 -18.70 -17.20 -13.31
C ASP A 162 -17.94 -18.00 -14.39
N PRO A 163 -18.60 -18.95 -15.08
CA PRO A 163 -17.94 -19.78 -16.10
C PRO A 163 -17.40 -18.96 -17.27
N SER A 164 -17.93 -17.75 -17.54
CA SER A 164 -17.45 -16.87 -18.61
C SER A 164 -16.00 -16.40 -18.39
N LEU A 165 -15.49 -16.40 -17.15
CA LEU A 165 -14.09 -16.08 -16.86
C LEU A 165 -13.09 -17.04 -17.52
N THR A 166 -13.52 -18.27 -17.84
CA THR A 166 -12.65 -19.27 -18.48
C THR A 166 -12.44 -19.01 -19.97
N THR A 167 -13.36 -18.26 -20.60
CA THR A 167 -13.35 -17.99 -22.04
C THR A 167 -13.02 -16.53 -22.37
N GLU A 168 -13.13 -15.63 -21.39
CA GLU A 168 -12.97 -14.19 -21.56
C GLU A 168 -11.55 -13.70 -21.22
N GLY A 169 -10.55 -14.14 -21.96
CA GLY A 169 -9.18 -13.62 -21.87
C GLY A 169 -8.83 -12.53 -22.89
N ALA A 170 -7.58 -12.07 -22.87
CA ALA A 170 -7.04 -11.06 -23.80
C ALA A 170 -5.70 -11.50 -24.42
N LEU A 171 -5.53 -11.23 -25.72
CA LEU A 171 -4.27 -11.33 -26.48
C LEU A 171 -3.52 -12.66 -26.29
N TRP A 172 -2.71 -12.80 -25.24
CA TRP A 172 -1.84 -13.94 -24.93
C TRP A 172 -2.31 -14.83 -23.77
N PHE A 173 -3.36 -14.41 -23.04
CA PHE A 173 -4.03 -15.23 -22.01
C PHE A 173 -5.50 -15.34 -22.36
N THR A 174 -6.01 -16.55 -22.61
CA THR A 174 -7.41 -16.76 -23.04
C THR A 174 -8.35 -17.11 -21.89
N ASP A 175 -7.78 -17.49 -20.74
CA ASP A 175 -8.49 -17.94 -19.55
C ASP A 175 -8.04 -17.08 -18.34
N LEU A 176 -8.98 -16.35 -17.74
CA LEU A 176 -8.71 -15.51 -16.55
C LEU A 176 -8.48 -16.32 -15.28
N THR A 177 -8.89 -17.59 -15.29
CA THR A 177 -8.79 -18.53 -14.17
C THR A 177 -7.48 -19.30 -14.14
N ALA A 178 -6.85 -19.47 -15.30
CA ALA A 178 -5.51 -20.08 -15.43
C ALA A 178 -4.38 -19.07 -15.21
N ALA A 179 -3.19 -19.59 -14.90
CA ALA A 179 -1.96 -18.79 -14.87
C ALA A 179 -1.56 -18.33 -16.28
N ASP A 180 -0.86 -17.20 -16.39
CA ASP A 180 -0.37 -16.70 -17.69
C ASP A 180 0.68 -17.67 -18.27
N PRO A 181 0.44 -18.30 -19.44
CA PRO A 181 1.37 -19.25 -20.04
C PRO A 181 2.67 -18.60 -20.52
N THR A 182 2.65 -17.30 -20.82
CA THR A 182 3.79 -16.56 -21.38
C THR A 182 4.59 -15.77 -20.33
N LEU A 183 4.11 -15.70 -19.09
CA LEU A 183 4.67 -14.91 -17.99
C LEU A 183 4.74 -13.39 -18.22
N ILE A 184 4.22 -12.86 -19.32
CA ILE A 184 4.23 -11.43 -19.64
C ILE A 184 3.52 -10.63 -18.54
N LEU A 185 2.39 -11.12 -18.05
CA LEU A 185 1.54 -10.46 -17.08
C LEU A 185 2.18 -10.38 -15.68
N PRO A 186 2.81 -11.46 -15.13
CA PRO A 186 3.71 -11.37 -13.99
C PRO A 186 4.83 -10.32 -14.12
N PHE A 187 5.46 -10.22 -15.30
CA PHE A 187 6.49 -9.19 -15.56
C PHE A 187 5.91 -7.78 -15.54
N ILE A 188 4.72 -7.56 -16.13
CA ILE A 188 4.02 -6.28 -16.09
C ILE A 188 3.72 -5.88 -14.64
N VAL A 189 3.17 -6.79 -13.83
CA VAL A 189 2.84 -6.54 -12.41
C VAL A 189 4.10 -6.17 -11.62
N SER A 190 5.19 -6.91 -11.83
CA SER A 190 6.50 -6.61 -11.22
C SER A 190 6.98 -5.20 -11.61
N GLY A 191 7.02 -4.90 -12.91
CA GLY A 191 7.50 -3.63 -13.44
C GLY A 191 6.67 -2.43 -12.96
N ILE A 192 5.34 -2.50 -13.01
CA ILE A 192 4.48 -1.40 -12.57
C ILE A 192 4.54 -1.19 -11.05
N THR A 193 4.66 -2.28 -10.28
CA THR A 193 4.81 -2.21 -8.82
C THR A 193 6.15 -1.60 -8.44
N PHE A 194 7.23 -2.01 -9.11
CA PHE A 194 8.54 -1.40 -8.95
C PHE A 194 8.50 0.09 -9.29
N ALA A 195 7.93 0.48 -10.43
CA ALA A 195 7.84 1.88 -10.85
C ALA A 195 7.07 2.72 -9.82
N HIS A 196 5.93 2.22 -9.33
CA HIS A 196 5.12 2.90 -8.33
C HIS A 196 5.88 3.08 -7.00
N ILE A 197 6.57 2.04 -6.50
CA ILE A 197 7.35 2.11 -5.25
C ILE A 197 8.59 2.99 -5.43
N ALA A 198 9.30 2.86 -6.55
CA ALA A 198 10.48 3.67 -6.88
C ALA A 198 10.12 5.15 -6.95
N TYR A 199 8.97 5.48 -7.52
CA TYR A 199 8.45 6.83 -7.58
C TYR A 199 8.04 7.36 -6.21
N GLY A 200 7.21 6.62 -5.47
CA GLY A 200 6.71 7.03 -4.15
C GLY A 200 7.78 7.10 -3.06
N SER A 201 8.90 6.38 -3.23
CA SER A 201 10.02 6.38 -2.30
C SER A 201 11.12 7.39 -2.63
N ARG A 202 10.87 8.33 -3.56
CA ARG A 202 11.80 9.43 -3.85
C ARG A 202 11.91 10.33 -2.63
N LEU A 203 13.13 10.47 -2.11
CA LEU A 203 13.40 11.44 -1.05
C LEU A 203 13.63 12.81 -1.67
N PRO A 204 13.10 13.87 -1.06
CA PRO A 204 13.48 15.22 -1.43
C PRO A 204 14.97 15.45 -1.09
N SER A 205 15.64 16.25 -1.92
CA SER A 205 17.08 16.51 -1.81
C SER A 205 17.47 16.98 -0.41
N GLY A 206 18.53 16.38 0.15
CA GLY A 206 19.08 16.76 1.46
C GLY A 206 18.49 16.02 2.66
N VAL A 207 17.49 15.16 2.49
CA VAL A 207 16.97 14.33 3.59
C VAL A 207 17.79 13.05 3.75
N LYS A 208 18.35 12.88 4.95
CA LYS A 208 18.93 11.61 5.38
C LYS A 208 17.83 10.71 5.95
N ILE A 209 17.69 9.53 5.38
CA ILE A 209 16.86 8.46 5.94
C ILE A 209 17.63 7.68 7.00
N SER A 210 16.90 7.17 7.98
CA SER A 210 17.43 6.17 8.92
C SER A 210 17.88 4.92 8.15
N ALA A 211 18.91 4.24 8.65
CA ALA A 211 19.42 2.99 8.09
C ALA A 211 18.30 1.95 7.93
N ALA A 212 17.41 1.82 8.92
CA ALA A 212 16.27 0.90 8.88
C ALA A 212 15.28 1.24 7.75
N SER A 213 14.95 2.53 7.57
CA SER A 213 14.06 2.97 6.49
C SER A 213 14.71 2.79 5.11
N GLY A 214 16.03 2.99 5.02
CA GLY A 214 16.79 2.73 3.80
C GLY A 214 16.86 1.25 3.44
N PHE A 215 17.08 0.40 4.44
CA PHE A 215 17.02 -1.06 4.28
C PHE A 215 15.63 -1.51 3.82
N LEU A 216 14.58 -1.07 4.51
CA LEU A 216 13.19 -1.37 4.12
C LEU A 216 12.88 -0.93 2.69
N ARG A 217 13.28 0.29 2.30
CA ARG A 217 13.09 0.78 0.93
C ARG A 217 13.78 -0.10 -0.10
N ARG A 218 15.05 -0.46 0.13
CA ARG A 218 15.81 -1.34 -0.78
C ARG A 218 15.16 -2.73 -0.85
N GLY A 219 14.76 -3.27 0.30
CA GLY A 219 14.05 -4.55 0.39
C GLY A 219 12.75 -4.54 -0.42
N LEU A 220 11.93 -3.50 -0.30
CA LEU A 220 10.69 -3.37 -1.06
C LEU A 220 10.93 -3.26 -2.58
N LEU A 221 11.99 -2.56 -3.01
CA LEU A 221 12.35 -2.46 -4.43
C LEU A 221 12.83 -3.80 -4.99
N VAL A 222 13.72 -4.49 -4.27
CA VAL A 222 14.18 -5.83 -4.66
C VAL A 222 13.00 -6.81 -4.68
N LEU A 223 12.16 -6.79 -3.65
CA LEU A 223 10.96 -7.61 -3.56
C LEU A 223 10.04 -7.37 -4.76
N SER A 224 9.82 -6.10 -5.12
CA SER A 224 8.97 -5.75 -6.27
C SER A 224 9.50 -6.29 -7.58
N LEU A 225 10.82 -6.34 -7.79
CA LEU A 225 11.42 -6.97 -8.97
C LEU A 225 11.31 -8.49 -8.92
N SER A 226 11.45 -9.11 -7.75
CA SER A 226 11.30 -10.57 -7.60
C SER A 226 9.84 -11.06 -7.65
N LEU A 227 8.85 -10.16 -7.71
CA LEU A 227 7.44 -10.54 -7.71
C LEU A 227 7.06 -11.46 -8.86
N TRP A 228 7.67 -11.31 -10.05
CA TRP A 228 7.33 -12.12 -11.21
C TRP A 228 7.47 -13.63 -10.90
N ALA A 229 8.54 -14.02 -10.20
CA ALA A 229 8.80 -15.41 -9.82
C ALA A 229 7.85 -15.92 -8.73
N LEU A 230 7.43 -15.03 -7.81
CA LEU A 230 6.51 -15.39 -6.73
C LEU A 230 5.07 -15.57 -7.21
N ILE A 231 4.70 -14.91 -8.31
CA ILE A 231 3.32 -14.86 -8.80
C ILE A 231 3.09 -15.65 -10.09
N MET A 232 4.06 -16.44 -10.55
CA MET A 232 3.96 -17.20 -11.82
C MET A 232 2.75 -18.16 -11.85
N ASN A 233 2.35 -18.70 -10.70
CA ASN A 233 1.22 -19.65 -10.58
C ASN A 233 -0.09 -18.96 -10.16
N VAL A 234 -0.13 -17.63 -10.12
CA VAL A 234 -1.34 -16.88 -9.76
C VAL A 234 -2.22 -16.73 -11.01
N PRO A 235 -3.54 -16.95 -10.90
CA PRO A 235 -4.47 -16.75 -12.00
C PRO A 235 -4.35 -15.36 -12.65
N SER A 236 -4.43 -15.34 -13.98
CA SER A 236 -4.22 -14.14 -14.78
C SER A 236 -5.24 -13.03 -14.45
N GLY A 237 -6.48 -13.35 -14.06
CA GLY A 237 -7.48 -12.38 -13.63
C GLY A 237 -7.11 -11.62 -12.34
N ILE A 238 -6.48 -12.29 -11.37
CA ILE A 238 -5.97 -11.64 -10.15
C ILE A 238 -4.79 -10.72 -10.49
N LEU A 239 -3.92 -11.17 -11.39
CA LEU A 239 -2.77 -10.38 -11.83
C LEU A 239 -3.18 -9.17 -12.67
N LEU A 240 -4.20 -9.31 -13.52
CA LEU A 240 -4.79 -8.23 -14.30
C LEU A 240 -5.39 -7.15 -13.39
N TYR A 241 -6.11 -7.58 -12.36
CA TYR A 241 -6.56 -6.69 -11.29
C TYR A 241 -5.41 -5.99 -10.59
N TRP A 242 -4.36 -6.73 -10.22
CA TRP A 242 -3.20 -6.15 -9.55
C TRP A 242 -2.54 -5.09 -10.44
N ALA A 243 -2.24 -5.42 -11.69
CA ALA A 243 -1.61 -4.52 -12.65
C ALA A 243 -2.40 -3.22 -12.81
N SER A 244 -3.70 -3.31 -13.08
CA SER A 244 -4.59 -2.17 -13.28
C SER A 244 -4.74 -1.32 -12.00
N SER A 245 -4.91 -1.95 -10.84
CA SER A 245 -5.01 -1.27 -9.56
C SER A 245 -3.73 -0.49 -9.25
N THR A 246 -2.56 -1.12 -9.38
CA THR A 246 -1.25 -0.47 -9.18
C THR A 246 -1.01 0.65 -10.18
N ALA A 247 -1.33 0.45 -11.46
CA ALA A 247 -1.26 1.50 -12.48
C ALA A 247 -2.12 2.71 -12.10
N ALA A 248 -3.35 2.48 -11.62
CA ALA A 248 -4.23 3.55 -11.15
C ALA A 248 -3.68 4.27 -9.91
N ALA A 249 -3.05 3.58 -8.96
CA ALA A 249 -2.36 4.28 -7.86
C ALA A 249 -1.17 5.09 -8.36
N PHE A 250 -0.41 4.56 -9.32
CA PHE A 250 0.71 5.28 -9.88
C PHE A 250 0.24 6.55 -10.60
N ALA A 251 -0.81 6.45 -11.41
CA ALA A 251 -1.47 7.61 -12.02
C ALA A 251 -1.97 8.60 -10.97
N ASN A 252 -2.61 8.13 -9.89
CA ASN A 252 -3.03 8.97 -8.78
C ASN A 252 -1.84 9.68 -8.11
N ALA A 253 -0.69 9.02 -7.96
CA ALA A 253 0.51 9.62 -7.40
C ALA A 253 1.06 10.73 -8.32
N LEU A 254 1.13 10.48 -9.64
CA LEU A 254 1.52 11.48 -10.64
C LEU A 254 0.56 12.68 -10.63
N PHE A 255 -0.75 12.42 -10.58
CA PHE A 255 -1.78 13.45 -10.50
C PHE A 255 -1.64 14.29 -9.23
N LEU A 256 -1.40 13.66 -8.07
CA LEU A 256 -1.20 14.35 -6.80
C LEU A 256 0.10 15.16 -6.79
N ASP A 257 1.15 14.71 -7.47
CA ASP A 257 2.38 15.48 -7.62
C ASP A 257 2.16 16.73 -8.49
N TRP A 258 1.38 16.60 -9.55
CA TRP A 258 1.01 17.71 -10.41
C TRP A 258 0.06 18.71 -9.73
N ARG A 259 -1.02 18.24 -9.08
CA ARG A 259 -2.04 19.10 -8.44
C ARG A 259 -1.67 19.59 -7.05
N LEU A 260 -0.96 18.80 -6.27
CA LEU A 260 -0.60 19.07 -4.87
C LEU A 260 0.90 18.79 -4.65
N PRO A 261 1.80 19.57 -5.28
CA PRO A 261 3.23 19.38 -5.14
C PRO A 261 3.67 19.52 -3.68
N LEU A 262 4.66 18.72 -3.28
CA LEU A 262 5.31 18.89 -1.97
C LEU A 262 6.26 20.08 -2.05
N GLY A 263 6.24 20.93 -1.00
CA GLY A 263 7.19 22.03 -0.88
C GLY A 263 8.64 21.53 -0.78
N LYS A 264 9.61 22.41 -1.10
CA LYS A 264 11.01 22.11 -0.85
C LYS A 264 11.26 22.05 0.66
N MET A 265 11.86 20.96 1.15
CA MET A 265 12.34 20.93 2.53
C MET A 265 13.55 21.86 2.66
N ILE A 266 13.47 22.81 3.58
CA ILE A 266 14.58 23.68 3.93
C ILE A 266 15.51 22.88 4.85
N ALA A 267 16.78 22.78 4.48
CA ALA A 267 17.77 22.12 5.33
C ALA A 267 17.92 22.90 6.65
N PRO A 268 18.10 22.22 7.80
CA PRO A 268 18.40 22.92 9.04
C PRO A 268 19.69 23.74 8.88
N ALA A 269 19.69 24.95 9.44
CA ALA A 269 20.90 25.75 9.56
C ALA A 269 21.98 24.91 10.28
N LYS A 270 23.18 24.85 9.68
CA LYS A 270 24.33 24.12 10.22
C LYS A 270 24.77 24.70 11.57
#